data_AF-A0A1G1YWP2-F1
#
_entry.id   AF-A0A1G1YWP2-F1
#
_cell.length_a   1.000
_cell.length_b   1.000
_cell.length_c   1.000
_cell.angle_alpha   90.00
_cell.angle_beta   90.00
_cell.angle_gamma   90.00
#
_symmetry.space_group_name_H-M   'P 1'
#
loop_
_entity.id
_entity.type
_entity.pdbx_description
1 polymer ?
#
loop_
_entity_poly.entity_id
_entity_poly.type
_entity_poly.pdbx_seq_one_letter_code
_entity_poly.pdbx_strand_id
1 'polypeptide(L)'
;MWKKKEEKKEEGKEENLLKELCRDDAELYDFLSNYLFLDPLAAISKKSLDILTEEGGKNGDFRPAVDKAIFEGAQNPGERERYIKVIQNLALKTIHVTEQEKEKVEKEGLTDRAASLGKRIENQKFMSERTEDIISVASKFYKETLVELGESERREERKEKREKVEAEEWRTAEIEKAGREARKKEIGGMGREERREAEKQDKRGELAAEEKKEARAEEKGEAESEEQRIEEMEKAGREARKKERGRN
;
A
#
# COMPACT_ATOMS: atom_id res chain seq x y z
N MET A 1 -15.68 -25.39 8.24
CA MET A 1 -15.24 -24.17 8.97
C MET A 1 -13.94 -23.70 8.36
N TRP A 2 -14.00 -22.72 7.46
CA TRP A 2 -12.79 -22.11 6.91
C TRP A 2 -12.30 -21.07 7.90
N LYS A 3 -11.14 -21.33 8.52
CA LYS A 3 -10.44 -20.30 9.28
C LYS A 3 -10.01 -19.25 8.26
N LYS A 4 -10.65 -18.07 8.30
CA LYS A 4 -10.01 -16.84 7.83
C LYS A 4 -8.65 -16.78 8.52
N LYS A 5 -7.56 -17.02 7.77
CA LYS A 5 -6.25 -16.53 8.18
C LYS A 5 -6.44 -15.03 8.26
N GLU A 6 -6.47 -14.50 9.47
CA GLU A 6 -6.26 -13.07 9.69
C GLU A 6 -4.92 -12.77 9.04
N GLU A 7 -4.97 -12.07 7.90
CA GLU A 7 -3.89 -11.22 7.46
C GLU A 7 -3.55 -10.36 8.67
N LYS A 8 -2.47 -10.72 9.36
CA LYS A 8 -1.84 -9.85 10.36
C LYS A 8 -1.47 -8.60 9.61
N LYS A 9 -2.34 -7.60 9.67
CA LYS A 9 -2.05 -6.21 9.34
C LYS A 9 -0.65 -5.91 9.87
N GLU A 10 0.27 -5.60 8.97
CA GLU A 10 1.63 -5.16 9.28
C GLU A 10 1.64 -3.74 9.90
N GLU A 11 0.62 -3.38 10.68
CA GLU A 11 0.47 -2.06 11.33
C GLU A 11 1.61 -1.75 12.32
N GLY A 12 2.46 -2.73 12.69
CA GLY A 12 3.59 -2.55 13.61
C GLY A 12 4.98 -2.41 12.96
N LYS A 13 5.12 -2.45 11.64
CA LYS A 13 6.44 -2.37 10.98
C LYS A 13 6.80 -0.97 10.47
N GLU A 14 5.80 -0.15 10.14
CA GLU A 14 6.01 1.16 9.51
C GLU A 14 6.47 2.22 10.51
N GLU A 15 5.88 2.26 11.72
CA GLU A 15 6.39 3.06 12.85
C GLU A 15 7.84 2.70 13.18
N ASN A 16 8.19 1.41 13.08
CA ASN A 16 9.56 0.95 13.30
C ASN A 16 10.52 1.44 12.22
N LEU A 17 10.12 1.50 10.95
CA LEU A 17 11.00 1.99 9.88
C LEU A 17 11.35 3.47 10.08
N LEU A 18 10.36 4.33 10.29
CA LEU A 18 10.62 5.75 10.50
C LEU A 18 11.45 5.99 11.76
N LYS A 19 11.14 5.26 12.84
CA LYS A 19 11.91 5.31 14.09
C LYS A 19 13.35 4.85 13.91
N GLU A 20 13.58 3.78 13.15
CA GLU A 20 14.93 3.30 12.80
C GLU A 20 15.70 4.35 11.98
N LEU A 21 15.05 5.05 11.05
CA LEU A 21 15.68 6.08 10.22
C LEU A 21 16.01 7.36 11.00
N CYS A 22 15.16 7.73 11.97
CA CYS A 22 15.40 8.87 12.86
C CYS A 22 16.38 8.56 14.00
N ARG A 23 16.68 7.28 14.27
CA ARG A 23 17.54 6.82 15.37
C ARG A 23 17.05 7.39 16.71
N ASP A 24 17.91 8.13 17.42
CA ASP A 24 17.61 8.74 18.72
C ASP A 24 17.03 10.17 18.59
N ASP A 25 16.83 10.68 17.36
CA ASP A 25 16.25 12.01 17.13
C ASP A 25 14.71 11.95 17.25
N ALA A 26 14.24 12.03 18.50
CA ALA A 26 12.82 12.00 18.83
C ALA A 26 12.03 13.17 18.22
N GLU A 27 12.63 14.36 18.13
CA GLU A 27 11.98 15.53 17.57
C GLU A 27 11.76 15.37 16.06
N LEU A 28 12.76 14.84 15.34
CA LEU A 28 12.63 14.54 13.91
C LEU A 28 11.62 13.42 13.66
N TYR A 29 11.59 12.39 14.50
CA TYR A 29 10.57 11.33 14.44
C TYR A 29 9.15 11.88 14.64
N ASP A 30 8.92 12.61 15.72
CA ASP A 30 7.62 13.21 16.04
C ASP A 30 7.17 14.15 14.93
N PHE A 31 8.11 14.91 14.37
CA PHE A 31 7.82 15.75 13.21
C PHE A 31 7.41 14.92 11.99
N LEU A 32 8.27 14.00 11.54
CA LEU A 32 8.07 13.26 10.30
C LEU A 32 6.88 12.31 10.35
N SER A 33 6.53 11.77 11.53
CA SER A 33 5.34 10.93 11.69
C SER A 33 4.04 11.66 11.34
N ASN A 34 4.04 13.00 11.42
CA ASN A 34 2.92 13.85 11.01
C ASN A 34 3.01 14.36 9.56
N TYR A 35 4.14 14.13 8.87
CA TYR A 35 4.39 14.64 7.52
C TYR A 35 4.52 13.58 6.44
N LEU A 36 5.06 12.41 6.78
CA LEU A 36 5.25 11.33 5.82
C LEU A 36 3.99 10.46 5.74
N PHE A 37 3.67 10.07 4.50
CA PHE A 37 2.49 9.27 4.19
C PHE A 37 2.90 7.83 3.92
N LEU A 38 2.08 6.89 4.40
CA LEU A 38 2.26 5.46 4.13
C LEU A 38 1.98 5.13 2.66
N ASP A 39 0.93 5.72 2.08
CA ASP A 39 0.70 5.66 0.64
C ASP A 39 0.97 7.04 0.02
N PRO A 40 2.23 7.33 -0.36
CA PRO A 40 2.56 8.61 -0.98
C PRO A 40 1.84 8.82 -2.31
N LEU A 41 1.51 7.75 -3.05
CA LEU A 41 0.89 7.86 -4.38
C LEU A 41 -0.58 8.28 -4.30
N ALA A 42 -1.29 7.85 -3.24
CA ALA A 42 -2.66 8.27 -2.99
C ALA A 42 -2.74 9.62 -2.24
N ALA A 43 -1.83 9.88 -1.31
CA ALA A 43 -1.92 11.03 -0.41
C ALA A 43 -1.38 12.33 -1.03
N ILE A 44 -0.34 12.27 -1.86
CA ILE A 44 0.31 13.46 -2.39
C ILE A 44 -0.41 13.97 -3.63
N SER A 45 -0.71 15.27 -3.62
CA SER A 45 -1.44 15.92 -4.71
C SER A 45 -0.78 15.71 -6.08
N LYS A 46 -1.61 15.48 -7.10
CA LYS A 46 -1.19 15.40 -8.50
C LYS A 46 -0.94 16.78 -9.13
N LYS A 47 -1.37 17.86 -8.47
CA LYS A 47 -1.12 19.24 -8.93
C LYS A 47 0.38 19.56 -8.86
N SER A 48 0.82 20.50 -9.69
CA SER A 48 2.19 21.02 -9.62
C SER A 48 2.39 21.85 -8.36
N LEU A 49 3.64 21.92 -7.91
CA LEU A 49 4.03 22.69 -6.73
C LEU A 49 3.66 24.17 -6.84
N ASP A 50 3.74 24.74 -8.04
CA ASP A 50 3.38 26.14 -8.29
C ASP A 50 1.89 26.39 -8.03
N ILE A 51 1.01 25.53 -8.57
CA ILE A 51 -0.44 25.61 -8.35
C ILE A 51 -0.76 25.50 -6.86
N LEU A 52 -0.14 24.56 -6.15
CA LEU A 52 -0.35 24.38 -4.72
C LEU A 52 0.15 25.59 -3.90
N THR A 53 1.25 26.20 -4.33
CA THR A 53 1.80 27.40 -3.69
C THR A 53 0.88 28.61 -3.90
N GLU A 54 0.30 28.75 -5.09
CA GLU A 54 -0.69 29.80 -5.37
C GLU A 54 -1.99 29.61 -4.58
N GLU A 55 -2.49 28.37 -4.48
CA GLU A 55 -3.65 28.03 -3.66
C GLU A 55 -3.38 28.36 -2.19
N GLY A 56 -2.22 27.94 -1.67
CA GLY A 56 -1.75 28.28 -0.33
C GLY A 56 -1.68 29.79 -0.07
N GLY A 57 -1.26 30.57 -1.07
CA GLY A 57 -1.25 32.04 -0.98
C GLY A 57 -2.64 32.66 -0.86
N LYS A 58 -3.69 31.99 -1.36
CA LYS A 58 -5.08 32.48 -1.33
C LYS A 58 -5.81 32.06 -0.04
N ASN A 59 -5.60 30.82 0.40
CA ASN A 59 -6.33 30.25 1.54
C ASN A 59 -5.52 30.21 2.85
N GLY A 60 -4.21 30.53 2.79
CA GLY A 60 -3.31 30.47 3.93
C GLY A 60 -2.80 29.07 4.29
N ASP A 61 -3.18 28.03 3.54
CA ASP A 61 -2.79 26.65 3.80
C ASP A 61 -1.79 26.13 2.76
N PHE A 62 -0.52 26.20 3.11
CA PHE A 62 0.57 25.70 2.29
C PHE A 62 0.87 24.22 2.51
N ARG A 63 0.15 23.53 3.41
CA ARG A 63 0.45 22.13 3.76
C ARG A 63 0.53 21.20 2.53
N PRO A 64 -0.41 21.27 1.56
CA PRO A 64 -0.31 20.44 0.36
C PRO A 64 0.95 20.72 -0.47
N ALA A 65 1.39 21.98 -0.56
CA ALA A 65 2.62 22.35 -1.28
C ALA A 65 3.86 21.83 -0.54
N VAL A 66 3.86 21.90 0.79
CA VAL A 66 4.95 21.39 1.63
C VAL A 66 5.08 19.87 1.48
N ASP A 67 3.98 19.13 1.61
CA ASP A 67 3.97 17.68 1.45
C ASP A 67 4.48 17.27 0.06
N LYS A 68 4.05 17.99 -0.97
CA LYS A 68 4.51 17.79 -2.35
C LYS A 68 6.01 18.05 -2.48
N ALA A 69 6.52 19.14 -1.92
CA ALA A 69 7.93 19.49 -2.00
C ALA A 69 8.83 18.49 -1.26
N ILE A 70 8.40 18.00 -0.09
CA ILE A 70 9.13 16.96 0.64
C ILE A 70 9.21 15.69 -0.21
N PHE A 71 8.08 15.27 -0.81
CA PHE A 71 8.08 14.10 -1.66
C PHE A 71 8.94 14.26 -2.91
N GLU A 72 8.76 15.34 -3.67
CA GLU A 72 9.53 15.56 -4.90
C GLU A 72 11.03 15.70 -4.58
N GLY A 73 11.40 16.39 -3.50
CA GLY A 73 12.78 16.48 -3.02
C GLY A 73 13.35 15.13 -2.57
N ALA A 74 12.53 14.28 -1.96
CA ALA A 74 12.90 12.92 -1.57
C ALA A 74 13.16 12.00 -2.77
N GLN A 75 12.40 12.17 -3.87
CA GLN A 75 12.54 11.37 -5.09
C GLN A 75 13.64 11.89 -6.04
N ASN A 76 13.98 13.17 -5.96
CA ASN A 76 14.93 13.82 -6.87
C ASN A 76 16.19 14.32 -6.14
N PRO A 77 17.12 13.43 -5.76
CA PRO A 77 18.33 13.82 -5.02
C PRO A 77 19.22 14.81 -5.79
N GLY A 78 19.16 14.82 -7.14
CA GLY A 78 19.89 15.78 -7.97
C GLY A 78 19.37 17.22 -7.88
N GLU A 79 18.13 17.42 -7.43
CA GLU A 79 17.51 18.74 -7.24
C GLU A 79 17.35 19.11 -5.76
N ARG A 80 18.04 18.40 -4.86
CA ARG A 80 17.85 18.52 -3.41
C ARG A 80 17.94 19.95 -2.90
N GLU A 81 18.95 20.71 -3.33
CA GLU A 81 19.13 22.12 -2.93
C GLU A 81 17.96 23.01 -3.34
N ARG A 82 17.35 22.75 -4.49
CA ARG A 82 16.17 23.48 -4.97
C ARG A 82 15.00 23.21 -4.03
N TYR A 83 14.73 21.95 -3.70
CA TYR A 83 13.64 21.59 -2.81
C TYR A 83 13.86 22.05 -1.37
N ILE A 84 15.10 22.07 -0.88
CA ILE A 84 15.43 22.69 0.42
C ILE A 84 14.95 24.14 0.45
N LYS A 85 15.35 24.94 -0.54
CA LYS A 85 14.95 26.35 -0.62
C LYS A 85 13.44 26.52 -0.76
N VAL A 86 12.77 25.66 -1.52
CA VAL A 86 11.31 25.72 -1.66
C VAL A 86 10.60 25.42 -0.35
N ILE A 87 10.99 24.35 0.36
CA ILE A 87 10.40 23.99 1.66
C ILE A 87 10.63 25.11 2.68
N GLN A 88 11.85 25.65 2.77
CA GLN A 88 12.15 26.79 3.64
C GLN A 88 11.27 28.01 3.31
N ASN A 89 11.11 28.34 2.03
CA ASN A 89 10.23 29.44 1.61
C ASN A 89 8.75 29.19 1.97
N LEU A 90 8.26 27.95 1.80
CA LEU A 90 6.89 27.58 2.17
C LEU A 90 6.68 27.63 3.69
N ALA A 91 7.66 27.16 4.46
CA ALA A 91 7.64 27.24 5.92
C ALA A 91 7.57 28.70 6.39
N LEU A 92 8.40 29.59 5.83
CA LEU A 92 8.37 31.03 6.13
C LEU A 92 7.03 31.68 5.80
N LYS A 93 6.44 31.37 4.63
CA LYS A 93 5.11 31.86 4.25
C LYS A 93 4.03 31.36 5.22
N THR A 94 4.12 30.11 5.63
CA THR A 94 3.19 29.50 6.60
C THR A 94 3.31 30.16 7.97
N ILE A 95 4.54 30.43 8.44
CA ILE A 95 4.80 31.16 9.68
C ILE A 95 4.12 32.52 9.62
N HIS A 96 4.35 33.29 8.56
CA HIS A 96 3.80 34.64 8.44
C HIS A 96 2.27 34.65 8.50
N VAL A 97 1.60 33.75 7.79
CA VAL A 97 0.13 33.63 7.83
C VAL A 97 -0.34 33.21 9.23
N THR A 98 0.36 32.25 9.85
CA THR A 98 0.00 31.73 11.18
C THR A 98 0.20 32.78 12.28
N GLU A 99 1.23 33.61 12.17
CA GLU A 99 1.48 34.74 13.08
C GLU A 99 0.34 35.78 13.00
N GLN A 100 -0.09 36.14 11.79
CA GLN A 100 -1.23 37.04 11.60
C GLN A 100 -2.53 36.47 12.16
N GLU A 101 -2.76 35.16 12.04
CA GLU A 101 -3.91 34.49 12.63
C GLU A 101 -3.80 34.49 14.16
N LYS A 102 -2.62 34.18 14.70
CA LYS A 102 -2.36 34.14 16.14
C LYS A 102 -2.64 35.49 16.79
N GLU A 103 -2.17 36.60 16.20
CA GLU A 103 -2.44 37.93 16.72
C GLU A 103 -3.94 38.27 16.78
N LYS A 104 -4.74 37.82 15.80
CA LYS A 104 -6.20 38.02 15.80
C LYS A 104 -6.85 37.23 16.94
N VAL A 105 -6.47 35.97 17.07
CA VAL A 105 -6.99 35.05 18.09
C VAL A 105 -6.59 35.50 19.50
N GLU A 106 -5.39 36.06 19.68
CA GLU A 106 -4.95 36.65 20.95
C GLU A 106 -5.79 37.88 21.33
N LYS A 107 -6.10 38.75 20.36
CA LYS A 107 -6.99 39.91 20.57
C LYS A 107 -8.43 39.49 20.92
N GLU A 108 -8.87 38.34 20.43
CA GLU A 108 -10.17 37.72 20.76
C GLU A 108 -10.16 37.00 22.13
N GLY A 109 -9.00 36.92 22.80
CA GLY A 109 -8.86 36.27 24.11
C GLY A 109 -8.90 34.74 24.07
N LEU A 110 -8.73 34.13 22.89
CA LEU A 110 -8.78 32.68 22.69
C LEU A 110 -7.40 32.04 22.94
N THR A 111 -6.99 31.97 24.20
CA THR A 111 -5.64 31.56 24.64
C THR A 111 -5.22 30.18 24.14
N ASP A 112 -6.11 29.19 24.18
CA ASP A 112 -5.79 27.81 23.77
C ASP A 112 -5.52 27.72 22.26
N ARG A 113 -6.29 28.48 21.46
CA ARG A 113 -6.10 28.55 20.02
C ARG A 113 -4.80 29.31 19.68
N ALA A 114 -4.49 30.38 20.40
CA ALA A 114 -3.22 31.09 20.23
C ALA A 114 -2.01 30.21 20.56
N ALA A 115 -2.09 29.38 21.60
CA ALA A 115 -1.06 28.40 21.96
C ALA A 115 -0.90 27.33 20.87
N SER A 116 -2.00 26.80 20.33
CA SER A 116 -1.98 25.84 19.21
C SER A 116 -1.29 26.42 17.97
N LEU A 117 -1.60 27.68 17.62
CA LEU A 117 -0.95 28.38 16.51
C LEU A 117 0.53 28.65 16.79
N GLY A 118 0.90 28.93 18.06
CA GLY A 118 2.30 29.00 18.49
C GLY A 118 3.06 27.71 18.23
N LYS A 119 2.50 26.56 18.61
CA LYS A 119 3.08 25.25 18.32
C LYS A 119 3.21 24.98 16.81
N ARG A 120 2.22 25.42 16.02
CA ARG A 120 2.30 25.32 14.55
C ARG A 120 3.47 26.14 14.00
N ILE A 121 3.70 27.35 14.51
CA ILE A 121 4.85 28.18 14.12
C ILE A 121 6.18 27.50 14.47
N GLU A 122 6.30 26.93 15.67
CA GLU A 122 7.49 26.18 16.10
C GLU A 122 7.78 25.00 15.17
N ASN A 123 6.76 24.23 14.80
CA ASN A 123 6.91 23.13 13.82
C ASN A 123 7.42 23.63 12.46
N GLN A 124 6.97 24.80 11.99
CA GLN A 124 7.47 25.36 10.73
C GLN A 124 8.92 25.87 10.84
N LYS A 125 9.31 26.41 11.99
CA LYS A 125 10.72 26.78 12.25
C LYS A 125 11.61 25.55 12.24
N PHE A 126 11.21 24.49 12.95
CA PHE A 126 11.89 23.19 12.91
C PHE A 126 12.03 22.68 11.48
N MET A 127 10.94 22.72 10.69
CA MET A 127 10.99 22.34 9.28
C MET A 127 12.04 23.12 8.49
N SER A 128 12.08 24.44 8.65
CA SER A 128 13.00 25.32 7.92
C SER A 128 14.47 25.08 8.31
N GLU A 129 14.73 24.77 9.57
CA GLU A 129 16.08 24.51 10.10
C GLU A 129 16.58 23.11 9.73
N ARG A 130 15.71 22.10 9.84
CA ARG A 130 16.04 20.68 9.64
C ARG A 130 15.62 20.16 8.26
N THR A 131 15.40 21.04 7.28
CA THR A 131 14.88 20.66 5.96
C THR A 131 15.75 19.59 5.28
N GLU A 132 17.08 19.70 5.43
CA GLU A 132 18.00 18.76 4.83
C GLU A 132 17.82 17.32 5.40
N ASP A 133 17.69 17.20 6.72
CA ASP A 133 17.47 15.94 7.42
C ASP A 133 16.09 15.36 7.08
N ILE A 134 15.06 16.21 7.03
CA ILE A 134 13.71 15.85 6.63
C ILE A 134 13.71 15.20 5.24
N ILE A 135 14.33 15.84 4.25
CA ILE A 135 14.42 15.28 2.89
C ILE A 135 15.24 13.98 2.87
N SER A 136 16.32 13.91 3.65
CA SER A 136 17.17 12.71 3.73
C SER A 136 16.40 11.50 4.25
N VAL A 137 15.68 11.67 5.36
CA VAL A 137 14.86 10.61 5.96
C VAL A 137 13.68 10.29 5.05
N ALA A 138 12.98 11.29 4.52
CA ALA A 138 11.87 11.10 3.60
C ALA A 138 12.28 10.31 2.34
N SER A 139 13.47 10.58 1.78
CA SER A 139 14.01 9.85 0.64
C SER A 139 14.19 8.36 0.94
N LYS A 140 14.80 8.03 2.09
CA LYS A 140 14.98 6.63 2.52
C LYS A 140 13.66 5.95 2.83
N PHE A 141 12.75 6.67 3.50
CA PHE A 141 11.42 6.19 3.86
C PHE A 141 10.62 5.85 2.61
N TYR A 142 10.36 6.84 1.74
CA TYR A 142 9.55 6.63 0.54
C TYR A 142 10.16 5.65 -0.44
N LYS A 143 11.49 5.57 -0.55
CA LYS A 143 12.13 4.56 -1.39
C LYS A 143 11.75 3.15 -0.93
N GLU A 144 11.73 2.89 0.38
CA GLU A 144 11.34 1.58 0.88
C GLU A 144 9.85 1.35 0.74
N THR A 145 9.04 2.35 1.13
CA THR A 145 7.58 2.25 1.06
C THR A 145 7.09 2.00 -0.37
N LEU A 146 7.70 2.64 -1.38
CA LEU A 146 7.37 2.40 -2.79
C LEU A 146 7.77 1.01 -3.27
N VAL A 147 8.88 0.44 -2.75
CA VAL A 147 9.26 -0.94 -3.05
C VAL A 147 8.26 -1.91 -2.44
N GLU A 148 7.86 -1.69 -1.19
CA GLU A 148 6.87 -2.53 -0.50
C GLU A 148 5.49 -2.45 -1.14
N LEU A 149 5.06 -1.26 -1.58
CA LEU A 149 3.83 -1.06 -2.36
C LEU A 149 3.89 -1.80 -3.70
N GLY A 150 5.01 -1.74 -4.41
CA GLY A 150 5.17 -2.49 -5.66
C GLY A 150 5.20 -4.02 -5.46
N GLU A 151 5.76 -4.49 -4.35
CA GLU A 151 5.68 -5.91 -3.95
C GLU A 151 4.24 -6.33 -3.62
N SER A 152 3.50 -5.51 -2.87
CA SER A 152 2.12 -5.81 -2.48
C SER A 152 1.15 -5.78 -3.66
N GLU A 153 1.26 -4.81 -4.57
CA GLU A 153 0.46 -4.75 -5.79
C GLU A 153 0.64 -6.02 -6.64
N ARG A 154 1.89 -6.49 -6.81
CA ARG A 154 2.17 -7.74 -7.54
C ARG A 154 1.60 -8.97 -6.85
N ARG A 155 1.58 -9.00 -5.51
CA ARG A 155 0.95 -10.10 -4.75
C ARG A 155 -0.57 -10.08 -4.96
N GLU A 156 -1.20 -8.92 -4.86
CA GLU A 156 -2.64 -8.76 -5.07
C GLU A 156 -3.03 -9.12 -6.51
N GLU A 157 -2.27 -8.70 -7.53
CA GLU A 157 -2.52 -9.13 -8.92
C GLU A 157 -2.45 -10.65 -9.10
N ARG A 158 -1.50 -11.32 -8.42
CA ARG A 158 -1.40 -12.79 -8.45
C ARG A 158 -2.59 -13.44 -7.75
N LYS A 159 -3.00 -12.91 -6.59
CA LYS A 159 -4.16 -13.38 -5.83
C LYS A 159 -5.46 -13.22 -6.62
N GLU A 160 -5.68 -12.06 -7.23
CA GLU A 160 -6.86 -11.79 -8.05
C GLU A 160 -6.93 -12.71 -9.29
N LYS A 161 -5.78 -13.00 -9.94
CA LYS A 161 -5.72 -13.99 -11.03
C LYS A 161 -6.15 -15.38 -10.57
N ARG A 162 -5.71 -15.81 -9.39
CA ARG A 162 -6.10 -17.12 -8.82
C ARG A 162 -7.59 -17.14 -8.50
N GLU A 163 -8.10 -16.13 -7.82
CA GLU A 163 -9.53 -16.04 -7.51
C GLU A 163 -10.41 -16.08 -8.77
N LYS A 164 -9.97 -15.44 -9.86
CA LYS A 164 -10.66 -15.52 -11.16
C LYS A 164 -10.65 -16.94 -11.73
N VAL A 165 -9.50 -17.60 -11.74
CA VAL A 165 -9.39 -19.00 -12.20
C VAL A 165 -10.26 -19.92 -11.35
N GLU A 166 -10.20 -19.79 -10.02
CA GLU A 166 -11.03 -20.60 -9.12
C GLU A 166 -12.53 -20.34 -9.31
N ALA A 167 -12.93 -19.09 -9.52
CA ALA A 167 -14.32 -18.75 -9.82
C ALA A 167 -14.79 -19.37 -11.14
N GLU A 168 -13.96 -19.39 -12.18
CA GLU A 168 -14.24 -20.04 -13.46
C GLU A 168 -14.31 -21.57 -13.33
N GLU A 169 -13.43 -22.17 -12.53
CA GLU A 169 -13.47 -23.60 -12.20
C GLU A 169 -14.75 -23.98 -11.46
N TRP A 170 -15.18 -23.17 -10.50
CA TRP A 170 -16.44 -23.38 -9.80
C TRP A 170 -17.63 -23.34 -10.74
N ARG A 171 -17.68 -22.34 -11.64
CA ARG A 171 -18.75 -22.21 -12.64
C ARG A 171 -18.78 -23.40 -13.59
N THR A 172 -17.63 -23.85 -14.08
CA THR A 172 -17.54 -25.00 -14.98
C THR A 172 -17.92 -26.31 -14.26
N ALA A 173 -17.50 -26.49 -13.02
CA ALA A 173 -17.89 -27.65 -12.20
C ALA A 173 -19.40 -27.70 -11.94
N GLU A 174 -20.04 -26.53 -11.73
CA GLU A 174 -21.49 -26.43 -11.53
C GLU A 174 -22.27 -26.79 -12.81
N ILE A 175 -21.84 -26.27 -13.97
CA ILE A 175 -22.41 -26.62 -15.27
C ILE A 175 -22.23 -28.12 -15.55
N GLU A 176 -21.06 -28.68 -15.27
CA GLU A 176 -20.78 -30.10 -15.48
C GLU A 176 -21.66 -30.97 -14.58
N LYS A 177 -21.83 -30.59 -13.31
CA LYS A 177 -22.71 -31.28 -12.36
C LYS A 177 -24.16 -31.26 -12.84
N ALA A 178 -24.67 -30.10 -13.28
CA ALA A 178 -26.01 -29.99 -13.84
C ALA A 178 -26.18 -30.87 -15.08
N GLY A 179 -25.18 -30.90 -15.97
CA GLY A 179 -25.16 -31.78 -17.15
C GLY A 179 -25.16 -33.28 -16.78
N ARG A 180 -24.41 -33.68 -15.74
CA ARG A 180 -24.42 -35.06 -15.23
C ARG A 180 -25.78 -35.45 -14.64
N GLU A 181 -26.41 -34.55 -13.88
CA GLU A 181 -27.74 -34.78 -13.31
C GLU A 181 -28.81 -34.92 -14.41
N ALA A 182 -28.72 -34.12 -15.48
CA ALA A 182 -29.59 -34.24 -16.65
C ALA A 182 -29.40 -35.60 -17.36
N ARG A 183 -28.15 -36.01 -17.63
CA ARG A 183 -27.84 -37.33 -18.24
C ARG A 183 -28.34 -38.50 -17.39
N LYS A 184 -28.21 -38.43 -16.06
CA LYS A 184 -28.73 -39.46 -15.14
C LYS A 184 -30.26 -39.61 -15.22
N LYS A 185 -30.99 -38.52 -15.45
CA LYS A 185 -32.44 -38.56 -15.67
C LYS A 185 -32.81 -39.20 -17.01
N GLU A 186 -32.07 -38.88 -18.08
CA GLU A 186 -32.28 -39.49 -19.41
C GLU A 186 -32.03 -41.00 -19.41
N ILE A 187 -30.93 -41.46 -18.79
CA ILE A 187 -30.58 -42.88 -18.65
C ILE A 187 -31.68 -43.66 -17.91
N GLY A 188 -32.37 -43.02 -16.96
CA GLY A 188 -33.49 -43.62 -16.23
C GLY A 188 -34.69 -44.00 -17.10
N GLY A 189 -34.85 -43.37 -18.27
CA GLY A 189 -35.92 -43.63 -19.23
C GLY A 189 -35.60 -44.67 -20.31
N MET A 190 -34.36 -45.17 -20.38
CA MET A 190 -33.89 -46.07 -21.45
C MET A 190 -34.17 -47.56 -21.19
N GLY A 191 -34.09 -48.37 -22.26
CA GLY A 191 -34.15 -49.83 -22.18
C GLY A 191 -32.96 -50.43 -21.44
N ARG A 192 -33.08 -51.69 -20.96
CA ARG A 192 -32.10 -52.34 -20.07
C ARG A 192 -30.69 -52.48 -20.67
N GLU A 193 -30.60 -52.61 -21.99
CA GLU A 193 -29.33 -52.80 -22.72
C GLU A 193 -28.67 -51.45 -23.02
N GLU A 194 -29.44 -50.48 -23.54
CA GLU A 194 -29.00 -49.08 -23.75
C GLU A 194 -28.52 -48.42 -22.46
N ARG A 195 -29.23 -48.65 -21.34
CA ARG A 195 -28.84 -48.14 -20.02
C ARG A 195 -27.48 -48.66 -19.57
N ARG A 196 -27.15 -49.93 -19.86
CA ARG A 196 -25.85 -50.51 -19.49
C ARG A 196 -24.70 -49.94 -20.30
N GLU A 197 -24.94 -49.57 -21.56
CA GLU A 197 -23.93 -48.90 -22.40
C GLU A 197 -23.73 -47.45 -21.97
N ALA A 198 -24.82 -46.72 -21.72
CA ALA A 198 -24.77 -45.33 -21.25
C ALA A 198 -24.07 -45.21 -19.89
N GLU A 199 -24.37 -46.10 -18.93
CA GLU A 199 -23.69 -46.13 -17.62
C GLU A 199 -22.18 -46.44 -17.74
N LYS A 200 -21.76 -47.26 -18.72
CA LYS A 200 -20.33 -47.53 -18.98
C LYS A 200 -19.62 -46.31 -19.56
N GLN A 201 -20.28 -45.57 -20.46
CA GLN A 201 -19.72 -44.33 -21.01
C GLN A 201 -19.64 -43.22 -19.96
N ASP A 202 -20.67 -43.05 -19.13
CA ASP A 202 -20.68 -42.04 -18.06
C ASP A 202 -19.57 -42.32 -17.03
N LYS A 203 -19.35 -43.58 -16.63
CA LYS A 203 -18.22 -43.97 -15.78
C LYS A 203 -16.85 -43.65 -16.37
N ARG A 204 -16.66 -43.85 -17.68
CA ARG A 204 -15.41 -43.47 -18.36
C ARG A 204 -15.22 -41.95 -18.37
N GLY A 205 -16.31 -41.19 -18.54
CA GLY A 205 -16.31 -39.74 -18.44
C GLY A 205 -16.00 -39.25 -17.02
N GLU A 206 -16.52 -39.92 -15.99
CA GLU A 206 -16.23 -39.60 -14.58
C GLU A 206 -14.75 -39.78 -14.25
N LEU A 207 -14.14 -40.89 -14.67
CA LEU A 207 -12.70 -41.15 -14.48
C LEU A 207 -11.83 -40.09 -15.19
N ALA A 208 -12.14 -39.76 -16.45
CA ALA A 208 -11.39 -38.74 -17.18
C ALA A 208 -11.54 -37.32 -16.58
N ALA A 209 -12.69 -37.03 -15.95
CA ALA A 209 -12.90 -35.78 -15.24
C ALA A 209 -12.17 -35.75 -13.89
N GLU A 210 -12.03 -36.90 -13.23
CA GLU A 210 -11.28 -37.05 -11.97
C GLU A 210 -9.77 -36.88 -12.22
N GLU A 211 -9.21 -37.52 -13.25
CA GLU A 211 -7.81 -37.30 -13.66
C GLU A 211 -7.52 -35.82 -13.99
N LYS A 212 -8.44 -35.14 -14.67
CA LYS A 212 -8.32 -33.69 -14.93
C LYS A 212 -8.37 -32.84 -13.67
N LYS A 213 -9.13 -33.26 -12.65
CA LYS A 213 -9.17 -32.57 -11.35
C LYS A 213 -7.88 -32.79 -10.58
N GLU A 214 -7.31 -33.98 -10.64
CA GLU A 214 -6.05 -34.32 -9.99
C GLU A 214 -4.88 -33.54 -10.61
N ALA A 215 -4.77 -33.51 -11.95
CA ALA A 215 -3.77 -32.69 -12.65
C ALA A 215 -3.86 -31.19 -12.27
N ARG A 216 -5.08 -30.66 -12.16
CA ARG A 216 -5.30 -29.27 -11.71
C ARG A 216 -4.94 -29.06 -10.23
N ALA A 217 -5.16 -30.06 -9.38
CA ALA A 217 -4.77 -29.98 -7.97
C ALA A 217 -3.25 -29.96 -7.81
N GLU A 218 -2.52 -30.70 -8.66
CA GLU A 218 -1.05 -30.64 -8.74
C GLU A 218 -0.58 -29.25 -9.20
N GLU A 219 -1.15 -28.70 -10.28
CA GLU A 219 -0.83 -27.34 -10.75
C GLU A 219 -1.08 -26.28 -9.66
N LYS A 220 -2.15 -26.42 -8.87
CA LYS A 220 -2.41 -25.54 -7.71
C LYS A 220 -1.35 -25.69 -6.63
N GLY A 221 -0.95 -26.92 -6.31
CA GLY A 221 0.12 -27.18 -5.35
C GLY A 221 1.46 -26.58 -5.77
N GLU A 222 1.80 -26.67 -7.05
CA GLU A 222 3.00 -26.04 -7.61
C GLU A 222 2.93 -24.52 -7.51
N ALA A 223 1.80 -23.91 -7.89
CA ALA A 223 1.60 -22.46 -7.80
C ALA A 223 1.65 -21.94 -6.35
N GLU A 224 1.09 -22.68 -5.39
CA GLU A 224 1.21 -22.35 -3.96
C GLU A 224 2.66 -22.44 -3.47
N SER A 225 3.40 -23.47 -3.90
CA SER A 225 4.81 -23.63 -3.53
C SER A 225 5.70 -22.53 -4.11
N GLU A 226 5.42 -22.08 -5.35
CA GLU A 226 6.13 -20.98 -5.98
C GLU A 226 5.86 -19.66 -5.27
N GLU A 227 4.62 -19.42 -4.82
CA GLU A 227 4.29 -18.23 -4.05
C GLU A 227 5.01 -18.19 -2.70
N GLN A 228 5.08 -19.32 -1.99
CA GLN A 228 5.85 -19.41 -0.76
C GLN A 228 7.33 -19.06 -1.00
N ARG A 229 7.92 -19.53 -2.10
CA ARG A 229 9.30 -19.17 -2.47
C ARG A 229 9.44 -17.67 -2.76
N ILE A 230 8.49 -17.06 -3.46
CA ILE A 230 8.50 -15.62 -3.73
C ILE A 230 8.38 -14.83 -2.42
N GLU A 231 7.47 -15.22 -1.53
CA GLU A 231 7.29 -14.59 -0.22
C GLU A 231 8.55 -14.70 0.63
N GLU A 232 9.20 -15.86 0.66
CA GLU A 232 10.48 -16.07 1.35
C GLU A 232 11.60 -15.19 0.76
N MET A 233 11.70 -15.08 -0.56
CA MET A 233 12.67 -14.20 -1.22
C MET A 233 12.42 -12.72 -0.91
N GLU A 234 11.17 -12.27 -0.98
CA GLU A 234 10.79 -10.89 -0.65
C GLU A 234 11.08 -10.59 0.83
N LYS A 235 10.76 -11.51 1.74
CA LYS A 235 11.08 -11.39 3.16
C LYS A 235 12.60 -11.35 3.41
N ALA A 236 13.37 -12.22 2.77
CA ALA A 236 14.82 -12.21 2.86
C ALA A 236 15.41 -10.90 2.31
N GLY A 237 14.84 -10.37 1.22
CA GLY A 237 15.18 -9.07 0.65
C GLY A 237 14.95 -7.93 1.65
N ARG A 238 13.77 -7.89 2.30
CA ARG A 238 13.46 -6.92 3.36
C ARG A 238 14.44 -7.00 4.53
N GLU A 239 14.77 -8.21 4.99
CA GLU A 239 15.74 -8.41 6.06
C GLU A 239 17.16 -7.96 5.67
N ALA A 240 17.58 -8.20 4.44
CA ALA A 240 18.87 -7.74 3.93
C ALA A 240 18.92 -6.20 3.88
N ARG A 241 17.88 -5.56 3.34
CA ARG A 241 17.79 -4.08 3.31
C ARG A 241 17.79 -3.48 4.73
N LYS A 242 17.12 -4.12 5.69
CA LYS A 242 17.13 -3.72 7.10
C LYS A 242 18.54 -3.80 7.70
N LYS A 243 19.28 -4.88 7.44
CA LYS A 243 20.67 -5.05 7.91
C LYS A 243 21.64 -4.04 7.31
N GLU A 244 21.46 -3.66 6.05
CA GLU A 244 22.27 -2.60 5.42
C GLU A 244 22.07 -1.25 6.10
N ARG A 245 20.84 -0.93 6.53
CA ARG A 245 20.53 0.34 7.21
C ARG A 245 21.12 0.42 8.62
N GLY A 246 21.14 -0.70 9.37
CA GLY A 246 21.70 -0.75 10.72
C GLY A 246 23.23 -0.77 10.81
N ARG A 247 23.94 -0.82 9.67
CA ARG A 247 25.42 -0.85 9.60
C ARG A 247 26.07 0.52 9.34
N ASN A 248 25.29 1.55 9.03
CA ASN A 248 25.73 2.95 8.91
C ASN A 248 25.32 3.75 10.14
#